data_AF-A0ABD0JZ73-F1
#
_entry.id   AF-A0ABD0JZ73-F1
#
_cell.length_a   1.000
_cell.length_b   1.000
_cell.length_c   1.000
_cell.angle_alpha   90.00
_cell.angle_beta   90.00
_cell.angle_gamma   90.00
#
_symmetry.space_group_name_H-M   'P 1'
#
loop_
_entity.id
_entity.type
_entity.pdbx_description
1 polymer ?
#
loop_
_entity_poly.entity_id
_entity_poly.type
_entity_poly.pdbx_seq_one_letter_code
_entity_poly.pdbx_strand_id
1 'polypeptide(L)'
;MAASLLATLRISSVKNAFCANRSVINQTWTRTAFFKRRKEKETEVATIEPEDQQPVVPAVFAKPLKKRTGIQQVRPYSPPADVEARVQRITTDVCSNVADWKNYVFENNRVKFKILTQMMAEFDHSIPNADLTNMKSVSDALRFFSTPVRDTSALEDLSKLDLPPNLHIQMDHLRFDPETDTMFGGVSAFPNRPTIVTSLKYRRKYGNKQ
;
A
#
# COMPACT_ATOMS: atom_id res chain seq x y z
N MET A 1 -54.86 -38.93 -27.93
CA MET A 1 -55.68 -38.08 -27.05
C MET A 1 -54.75 -37.17 -26.27
N ALA A 2 -54.95 -35.85 -26.41
CA ALA A 2 -54.36 -34.74 -25.64
C ALA A 2 -52.81 -34.69 -25.52
N ALA A 3 -52.08 -33.85 -26.26
CA ALA A 3 -51.98 -32.39 -26.19
C ALA A 3 -51.21 -31.88 -24.94
N SER A 4 -50.42 -30.81 -25.17
CA SER A 4 -49.81 -29.89 -24.19
C SER A 4 -48.34 -30.16 -23.79
N LEU A 5 -47.40 -29.22 -23.80
CA LEU A 5 -47.17 -27.94 -24.50
C LEU A 5 -45.71 -27.56 -24.20
N LEU A 6 -45.06 -26.91 -25.16
CA LEU A 6 -43.74 -26.30 -25.12
C LEU A 6 -43.66 -25.14 -24.12
N ALA A 7 -42.46 -24.85 -23.58
CA ALA A 7 -42.08 -23.48 -23.28
C ALA A 7 -40.56 -23.28 -23.36
N THR A 8 -40.15 -22.59 -24.42
CA THR A 8 -38.79 -22.17 -24.76
C THR A 8 -38.45 -20.79 -24.18
N LEU A 9 -37.14 -20.56 -24.04
CA LEU A 9 -36.46 -19.31 -23.66
C LEU A 9 -37.07 -18.03 -24.27
N ARG A 10 -37.20 -16.98 -23.45
CA ARG A 10 -37.17 -15.59 -23.91
C ARG A 10 -36.42 -14.70 -22.94
N ILE A 11 -35.24 -14.26 -23.38
CA ILE A 11 -34.54 -13.08 -22.86
C ILE A 11 -35.20 -11.87 -23.52
N SER A 12 -35.85 -11.01 -22.74
CA SER A 12 -36.43 -9.75 -23.23
C SER A 12 -35.56 -8.57 -22.81
N SER A 13 -35.06 -7.90 -23.84
CA SER A 13 -34.51 -6.55 -23.84
C SER A 13 -35.63 -5.52 -23.68
N VAL A 14 -35.44 -4.49 -22.85
CA VAL A 14 -36.17 -3.21 -22.99
C VAL A 14 -35.19 -2.05 -22.82
N LYS A 15 -35.14 -1.20 -23.84
CA LYS A 15 -34.46 0.09 -23.89
C LYS A 15 -35.47 1.21 -23.60
N ASN A 16 -34.99 2.22 -22.87
CA ASN A 16 -35.26 3.66 -22.91
C ASN A 16 -36.65 4.22 -23.27
N ALA A 17 -37.15 5.13 -22.42
CA ALA A 17 -37.47 6.54 -22.75
C ALA A 17 -37.81 7.28 -21.43
N PHE A 18 -37.06 8.32 -21.06
CA PHE A 18 -37.28 9.75 -21.37
C PHE A 18 -38.46 10.38 -20.64
N CYS A 19 -38.18 11.27 -19.69
CA CYS A 19 -38.93 12.51 -19.51
C CYS A 19 -38.10 13.53 -18.73
N ALA A 20 -38.22 14.77 -19.16
CA ALA A 20 -37.24 15.84 -19.05
C ALA A 20 -37.49 16.81 -17.87
N ASN A 21 -36.53 17.74 -17.76
CA ASN A 21 -36.61 19.08 -17.17
C ASN A 21 -36.51 19.21 -15.65
N ARG A 22 -35.32 19.65 -15.19
CA ARG A 22 -35.28 20.86 -14.36
C ARG A 22 -33.96 21.62 -14.52
N SER A 23 -34.13 22.93 -14.61
CA SER A 23 -33.18 24.00 -14.90
C SER A 23 -32.13 24.24 -13.81
N VAL A 24 -30.92 24.53 -14.28
CA VAL A 24 -29.93 25.52 -13.81
C VAL A 24 -30.12 26.09 -12.39
N ILE A 25 -29.21 25.78 -11.47
CA ILE A 25 -28.68 26.75 -10.50
C ILE A 25 -27.19 26.46 -10.27
N ASN A 26 -26.35 27.37 -10.74
CA ASN A 26 -24.93 27.47 -10.42
C ASN A 26 -24.76 27.95 -8.97
N GLN A 27 -24.11 27.19 -8.09
CA GLN A 27 -23.46 27.76 -6.90
C GLN A 27 -22.13 27.04 -6.62
N THR A 28 -21.06 27.81 -6.81
CA THR A 28 -19.67 27.49 -6.50
C THR A 28 -19.48 27.27 -5.01
N TRP A 29 -18.78 26.20 -4.61
CA TRP A 29 -18.30 26.05 -3.24
C TRP A 29 -16.91 26.67 -3.09
N THR A 30 -16.89 27.86 -2.49
CA THR A 30 -15.66 28.51 -2.02
C THR A 30 -15.42 28.18 -0.54
N ARG A 31 -14.27 27.54 -0.32
CA ARG A 31 -13.28 27.65 0.77
C ARG A 31 -13.75 28.06 2.20
N THR A 32 -13.35 27.21 3.13
CA THR A 32 -12.69 27.51 4.44
C THR A 32 -13.46 28.34 5.47
N ALA A 33 -13.83 27.67 6.57
CA ALA A 33 -13.91 28.28 7.90
C ALA A 33 -13.70 27.20 8.99
N PHE A 34 -12.45 26.75 9.15
CA PHE A 34 -12.01 25.97 10.32
C PHE A 34 -11.47 26.96 11.36
N PHE A 35 -11.95 26.85 12.60
CA PHE A 35 -11.58 27.62 13.80
C PHE A 35 -12.09 29.06 13.92
N LYS A 36 -13.31 29.21 14.44
CA LYS A 36 -13.74 30.40 15.18
C LYS A 36 -13.53 30.14 16.67
N ARG A 37 -12.43 30.65 17.23
CA ARG A 37 -12.13 30.61 18.68
C ARG A 37 -13.01 31.67 19.36
N ARG A 38 -13.97 31.25 20.19
CA ARG A 38 -14.76 32.17 21.04
C ARG A 38 -13.84 32.75 22.11
N LYS A 39 -13.87 34.07 22.25
CA LYS A 39 -13.18 34.84 23.30
C LYS A 39 -14.21 35.12 24.38
N GLU A 40 -14.08 34.47 25.53
CA GLU A 40 -14.93 34.70 26.70
C GLU A 40 -14.16 35.50 27.77
N LYS A 41 -14.92 36.28 28.53
CA LYS A 41 -14.52 37.46 29.32
C LYS A 41 -13.88 37.08 30.67
N GLU A 42 -12.99 37.94 31.14
CA GLU A 42 -12.29 37.88 32.43
C GLU A 42 -13.26 38.12 33.60
N THR A 43 -13.12 37.32 34.66
CA THR A 43 -13.56 37.62 36.03
C THR A 43 -12.53 37.04 37.00
N GLU A 44 -12.22 37.79 38.05
CA GLU A 44 -11.04 37.70 38.90
C GLU A 44 -11.14 36.70 40.08
N VAL A 45 -10.02 36.01 40.29
CA VAL A 45 -9.36 35.54 41.54
C VAL A 45 -10.06 34.50 42.46
N ALA A 46 -9.45 33.31 42.48
CA ALA A 46 -9.08 32.62 43.72
C ALA A 46 -7.72 31.93 43.50
N THR A 47 -6.70 32.37 44.23
CA THR A 47 -5.34 31.79 44.19
C THR A 47 -5.38 30.36 44.69
N ILE A 48 -5.20 29.41 43.78
CA ILE A 48 -4.90 28.01 44.08
C ILE A 48 -3.61 27.73 43.31
N GLU A 49 -2.52 27.47 44.02
CA GLU A 49 -1.23 27.05 43.45
C GLU A 49 -1.45 25.80 42.58
N PRO A 50 -1.21 25.83 41.26
CA PRO A 50 -1.23 24.63 40.46
C PRO A 50 0.14 23.95 40.57
N GLU A 51 0.21 22.80 41.26
CA GLU A 51 1.25 21.81 40.99
C GLU A 51 1.03 21.25 39.57
N ASP A 52 1.45 22.00 38.55
CA ASP A 52 1.57 21.51 37.18
C ASP A 52 2.87 20.69 37.05
N GLN A 53 2.89 19.51 37.66
CA GLN A 53 3.77 18.44 37.19
C GLN A 53 3.01 17.66 36.10
N GLN A 54 2.87 18.27 34.93
CA GLN A 54 2.66 17.48 33.74
C GLN A 54 3.93 16.65 33.53
N PRO A 55 3.87 15.31 33.45
CA PRO A 55 5.03 14.55 33.02
C PRO A 55 5.37 15.06 31.62
N VAL A 56 6.57 15.64 31.49
CA VAL A 56 7.17 15.95 30.19
C VAL A 56 7.31 14.61 29.48
N VAL A 57 6.27 14.22 28.75
CA VAL A 57 6.34 13.06 27.86
C VAL A 57 7.44 13.41 26.88
N PRO A 58 8.59 12.71 26.91
CA PRO A 58 9.63 12.98 25.95
C PRO A 58 8.98 12.80 24.59
N ALA A 59 9.09 13.83 23.74
CA ALA A 59 8.58 13.81 22.38
C ALA A 59 8.93 12.44 21.81
N VAL A 60 7.92 11.58 21.61
CA VAL A 60 8.12 10.23 21.10
C VAL A 60 8.73 10.46 19.74
N PHE A 61 10.05 10.35 19.67
CA PHE A 61 10.81 10.52 18.45
C PHE A 61 10.40 9.31 17.62
N ALA A 62 9.38 9.52 16.78
CA ALA A 62 8.94 8.55 15.82
C ALA A 62 10.18 8.20 15.02
N LYS A 63 10.65 6.96 15.14
CA LYS A 63 11.81 6.48 14.39
C LYS A 63 11.56 6.85 12.92
N PRO A 64 12.48 7.59 12.26
CA PRO A 64 12.26 7.95 10.87
C PRO A 64 12.09 6.66 10.09
N LEU A 65 11.06 6.61 9.24
CA LEU A 65 10.89 5.49 8.30
C LEU A 65 12.21 5.35 7.54
N LYS A 66 12.84 4.16 7.62
CA LYS A 66 14.11 3.85 6.93
C LYS A 66 14.10 4.28 5.45
N LYS A 67 12.92 4.32 4.81
CA LYS A 67 12.68 4.86 3.47
C LYS A 67 11.41 5.73 3.48
N ARG A 68 11.48 6.97 2.96
CA ARG A 68 10.33 7.90 2.81
C ARG A 68 9.61 7.69 1.48
N THR A 69 9.23 6.47 1.14
CA THR A 69 8.58 6.18 -0.15
C THR A 69 7.06 6.06 0.01
N GLY A 70 6.34 6.99 -0.62
CA GLY A 70 4.89 6.91 -0.79
C GLY A 70 4.53 5.83 -1.82
N ILE A 71 3.43 5.11 -1.55
CA ILE A 71 2.99 3.86 -2.20
C ILE A 71 3.96 2.73 -1.82
N GLN A 72 3.46 1.72 -1.08
CA GLN A 72 4.27 0.65 -0.48
C GLN A 72 5.12 -0.06 -1.55
N GLN A 73 6.41 0.24 -1.57
CA GLN A 73 7.37 -0.64 -2.21
C GLN A 73 7.46 -1.90 -1.35
N VAL A 74 7.32 -3.06 -1.99
CA VAL A 74 7.46 -4.34 -1.31
C VAL A 74 8.88 -4.41 -0.75
N ARG A 75 9.01 -4.68 0.56
CA ARG A 75 10.34 -4.72 1.18
C ARG A 75 11.12 -5.90 0.61
N PRO A 76 12.39 -5.68 0.21
CA PRO A 76 13.22 -6.78 -0.23
C PRO A 76 13.45 -7.71 0.95
N TYR A 77 13.39 -9.00 0.69
CA TYR A 77 13.64 -10.04 1.69
C TYR A 77 14.52 -11.11 1.07
N SER A 78 15.61 -11.43 1.77
CA SER A 78 16.56 -12.48 1.40
C SER A 78 16.50 -13.53 2.51
N PRO A 79 16.07 -14.77 2.19
CA PRO A 79 15.94 -15.81 3.19
C PRO A 79 17.33 -16.25 3.68
N PRO A 80 17.56 -16.35 5.00
CA PRO A 80 18.80 -16.93 5.51
C PRO A 80 18.86 -18.44 5.21
N ALA A 81 20.06 -19.03 5.18
CA ALA A 81 20.20 -20.48 4.99
C ALA A 81 19.55 -21.29 6.13
N ASP A 82 19.54 -20.72 7.34
CA ASP A 82 19.07 -21.39 8.56
C ASP A 82 17.56 -21.21 8.84
N VAL A 83 16.74 -20.88 7.83
CA VAL A 83 15.29 -20.65 8.01
C VAL A 83 14.63 -21.85 8.70
N GLU A 84 14.90 -23.06 8.22
CA GLU A 84 14.24 -24.27 8.75
C GLU A 84 14.60 -24.51 10.23
N ALA A 85 15.88 -24.36 10.58
CA ALA A 85 16.36 -24.56 11.95
C ALA A 85 15.77 -23.53 12.94
N ARG A 86 15.63 -22.27 12.51
CA ARG A 86 15.02 -21.21 13.32
C ARG A 86 13.53 -21.43 13.51
N VAL A 87 12.82 -21.77 12.43
CA VAL A 87 11.39 -22.12 12.48
C VAL A 87 11.13 -23.31 13.40
N GLN A 88 11.99 -24.33 13.35
CA GLN A 88 11.90 -25.48 14.25
C GLN A 88 12.02 -25.04 15.71
N ARG A 89 13.03 -24.24 16.06
CA ARG A 89 13.24 -23.72 17.43
C ARG A 89 12.02 -22.95 17.94
N ILE A 90 11.53 -21.98 17.17
CA ILE A 90 10.34 -21.20 17.51
C ILE A 90 9.12 -22.12 17.74
N THR A 91 8.94 -23.11 16.88
CA THR A 91 7.80 -24.02 16.96
C THR A 91 7.89 -24.89 18.22
N THR A 92 9.07 -25.41 18.56
CA THR A 92 9.28 -26.20 19.79
C THR A 92 9.13 -25.37 21.06
N ASP A 93 9.50 -24.09 21.01
CA ASP A 93 9.40 -23.18 22.16
C ASP A 93 7.95 -22.84 22.52
N VAL A 94 7.06 -22.77 21.51
CA VAL A 94 5.64 -22.44 21.70
C VAL A 94 4.77 -23.68 21.87
N CYS A 95 5.01 -24.71 21.05
CA CYS A 95 4.29 -25.99 21.08
C CYS A 95 5.21 -27.05 21.65
N SER A 96 5.15 -27.27 22.96
CA SER A 96 5.94 -28.26 23.70
C SER A 96 6.10 -29.57 22.91
N ASN A 97 7.32 -29.78 22.38
CA ASN A 97 7.82 -30.92 21.61
C ASN A 97 6.79 -31.74 20.79
N VAL A 98 6.41 -31.22 19.61
CA VAL A 98 5.64 -31.95 18.60
C VAL A 98 6.58 -32.80 17.74
N ALA A 99 6.31 -34.10 17.61
CA ALA A 99 7.12 -35.03 16.81
C ALA A 99 7.28 -34.57 15.34
N ASP A 100 6.16 -34.18 14.71
CA ASP A 100 6.12 -33.71 13.32
C ASP A 100 5.89 -32.19 13.24
N TRP A 101 6.88 -31.41 13.67
CA TRP A 101 6.79 -29.95 13.71
C TRP A 101 6.52 -29.31 12.34
N LYS A 102 7.00 -29.92 11.24
CA LYS A 102 6.87 -29.35 9.88
C LYS A 102 5.43 -29.39 9.36
N ASN A 103 4.70 -30.46 9.66
CA ASN A 103 3.31 -30.65 9.23
C ASN A 103 2.29 -30.22 10.29
N TYR A 104 2.74 -29.57 11.37
CA TYR A 104 1.86 -29.10 12.43
C TYR A 104 0.83 -28.10 11.88
N VAL A 105 -0.45 -28.42 12.08
CA VAL A 105 -1.58 -27.58 11.68
C VAL A 105 -1.94 -26.64 12.83
N PHE A 106 -2.16 -25.37 12.52
CA PHE A 106 -2.53 -24.37 13.51
C PHE A 106 -4.00 -24.54 13.93
N GLU A 107 -4.25 -25.30 14.99
CA GLU A 107 -5.60 -25.47 15.55
C GLU A 107 -6.10 -24.20 16.26
N ASN A 108 -5.22 -23.57 17.02
CA ASN A 108 -5.54 -22.42 17.86
C ASN A 108 -5.00 -21.12 17.26
N ASN A 109 -5.87 -20.14 17.04
CA ASN A 109 -5.48 -18.81 16.56
C ASN A 109 -4.46 -18.11 17.49
N ARG A 110 -4.53 -18.36 18.81
CA ARG A 110 -3.56 -17.82 19.77
C ARG A 110 -2.16 -18.39 19.59
N VAL A 111 -2.07 -19.68 19.30
CA VAL A 111 -0.79 -20.37 19.03
C VAL A 111 -0.22 -19.89 17.71
N LYS A 112 -1.05 -19.85 16.66
CA LYS A 112 -0.70 -19.27 15.35
C LYS A 112 -0.14 -17.85 15.48
N PHE A 113 -0.83 -16.99 16.22
CA PHE A 113 -0.40 -15.62 16.43
C PHE A 113 0.98 -15.53 17.09
N LYS A 114 1.22 -16.31 18.16
CA LYS A 114 2.52 -16.32 18.85
C LYS A 114 3.66 -16.77 17.94
N ILE A 115 3.48 -17.89 17.25
CA ILE A 115 4.48 -18.46 16.33
C ILE A 115 4.81 -17.47 15.22
N LEU A 116 3.80 -16.95 14.51
CA LEU A 116 4.00 -16.03 13.40
C LEU A 116 4.62 -14.71 13.87
N THR A 117 4.24 -14.20 15.04
CA THR A 117 4.84 -12.96 15.58
C THR A 117 6.32 -13.14 15.90
N GLN A 118 6.70 -14.29 16.46
CA GLN A 118 8.11 -14.61 16.72
C GLN A 118 8.90 -14.77 15.42
N MET A 119 8.35 -15.48 14.42
CA MET A 119 8.96 -15.60 13.09
C MET A 119 9.16 -14.22 12.43
N MET A 120 8.14 -13.35 12.47
CA MET A 120 8.23 -11.99 11.93
C MET A 120 9.32 -11.16 12.62
N ALA A 121 9.50 -11.34 13.93
CA ALA A 121 10.56 -10.65 14.68
C ALA A 121 11.95 -11.19 14.35
N GLU A 122 12.11 -12.50 14.15
CA GLU A 122 13.41 -13.11 13.82
C GLU A 122 13.88 -12.81 12.39
N PHE A 123 12.97 -12.87 11.42
CA PHE A 123 13.30 -12.65 10.01
C PHE A 123 13.16 -11.18 9.58
N ASP A 124 12.64 -10.32 10.46
CA ASP A 124 12.34 -8.90 10.20
C ASP A 124 11.47 -8.71 8.93
N HIS A 125 10.64 -9.72 8.63
CA HIS A 125 9.79 -9.82 7.45
C HIS A 125 8.32 -9.96 7.84
N SER A 126 7.50 -9.00 7.43
CA SER A 126 6.09 -8.91 7.81
C SER A 126 5.20 -9.69 6.86
N ILE A 127 4.24 -10.43 7.42
CA ILE A 127 3.26 -11.20 6.66
C ILE A 127 2.07 -10.29 6.28
N PRO A 128 1.66 -10.23 5.00
CA PRO A 128 0.44 -9.55 4.58
C PRO A 128 -0.84 -10.25 5.07
N ASN A 129 -1.91 -9.47 5.28
CA ASN A 129 -3.20 -10.01 5.74
C ASN A 129 -3.79 -11.07 4.80
N ALA A 130 -3.57 -10.93 3.49
CA ALA A 130 -4.03 -11.88 2.49
C ALA A 130 -3.34 -13.26 2.63
N ASP A 131 -2.09 -13.29 3.09
CA ASP A 131 -1.34 -14.52 3.25
C ASP A 131 -1.64 -15.22 4.57
N LEU A 132 -2.05 -14.47 5.60
CA LEU A 132 -2.44 -15.03 6.90
C LEU A 132 -3.59 -16.04 6.78
N THR A 133 -4.52 -15.88 5.85
CA THR A 133 -5.61 -16.84 5.63
C THR A 133 -5.13 -18.12 4.96
N ASN A 134 -4.06 -18.04 4.17
CA ASN A 134 -3.50 -19.17 3.43
C ASN A 134 -2.60 -20.03 4.32
N MET A 135 -1.97 -19.46 5.35
CA MET A 135 -1.11 -20.19 6.28
C MET A 135 -1.92 -21.03 7.27
N LYS A 136 -2.10 -22.32 6.96
CA LYS A 136 -2.81 -23.28 7.85
C LYS A 136 -1.85 -24.15 8.64
N SER A 137 -0.65 -24.35 8.12
CA SER A 137 0.39 -25.22 8.70
C SER A 137 1.72 -24.47 8.88
N VAL A 138 2.60 -25.03 9.70
CA VAL A 138 4.00 -24.55 9.85
C VAL A 138 4.75 -24.66 8.52
N SER A 139 4.47 -25.68 7.71
CA SER A 139 5.03 -25.81 6.36
C SER A 139 4.67 -24.64 5.44
N ASP A 140 3.46 -24.09 5.55
CA ASP A 140 3.05 -22.93 4.74
C ASP A 140 3.83 -21.67 5.16
N ALA A 141 4.01 -21.48 6.47
CA ALA A 141 4.80 -20.38 7.01
C ALA A 141 6.28 -20.52 6.61
N LEU A 142 6.85 -21.73 6.71
CA LEU A 142 8.21 -22.02 6.27
C LEU A 142 8.38 -21.71 4.78
N ARG A 143 7.43 -22.14 3.93
CA ARG A 143 7.45 -21.83 2.51
C ARG A 143 7.49 -20.33 2.24
N PHE A 144 6.69 -19.55 2.98
CA PHE A 144 6.67 -18.10 2.88
C PHE A 144 8.02 -17.46 3.26
N PHE A 145 8.60 -17.85 4.39
CA PHE A 145 9.90 -17.31 4.82
C PHE A 145 11.09 -17.86 4.02
N SER A 146 10.92 -18.93 3.24
CA SER A 146 11.93 -19.41 2.30
C SER A 146 11.83 -18.75 0.92
N THR A 147 10.71 -18.07 0.60
CA THR A 147 10.57 -17.37 -0.68
C THR A 147 11.25 -16.00 -0.65
N PRO A 148 12.21 -15.72 -1.57
CA PRO A 148 12.84 -14.41 -1.66
C PRO A 148 11.90 -13.37 -2.28
N VAL A 149 12.02 -12.13 -1.84
CA VAL A 149 11.21 -11.00 -2.33
C VAL A 149 12.14 -9.91 -2.87
N ARG A 150 11.91 -9.48 -4.12
CA ARG A 150 12.68 -8.42 -4.79
C ARG A 150 11.94 -7.08 -4.72
N ASP A 151 12.69 -5.99 -4.48
CA ASP A 151 12.20 -4.60 -4.51
C ASP A 151 12.44 -3.95 -5.89
N THR A 152 13.16 -4.63 -6.78
CA THR A 152 13.58 -4.07 -8.08
C THR A 152 12.42 -4.08 -9.07
N SER A 153 12.36 -3.02 -9.89
CA SER A 153 11.40 -2.98 -10.99
C SER A 153 11.90 -3.83 -12.18
N ALA A 154 10.98 -4.27 -13.04
CA ALA A 154 11.35 -5.04 -14.24
C ALA A 154 12.36 -4.30 -15.13
N LEU A 155 12.24 -2.97 -15.24
CA LEU A 155 13.15 -2.13 -16.02
C LEU A 155 14.56 -2.10 -15.39
N GLU A 156 14.65 -1.97 -14.07
CA GLU A 156 15.92 -2.03 -13.32
C GLU A 156 16.57 -3.42 -13.36
N ASP A 157 15.78 -4.49 -13.45
CA ASP A 157 16.31 -5.84 -13.61
C ASP A 157 16.87 -6.04 -15.02
N LEU A 158 16.17 -5.54 -16.05
CA LEU A 158 16.62 -5.62 -17.43
C LEU A 158 17.92 -4.84 -17.67
N SER A 159 18.06 -3.65 -17.08
CA SER A 159 19.26 -2.82 -17.28
C SER A 159 20.54 -3.39 -16.66
N LYS A 160 20.42 -4.38 -15.77
CA LYS A 160 21.57 -5.09 -15.17
C LYS A 160 22.04 -6.28 -15.99
N LEU A 161 21.27 -6.72 -16.98
CA LEU A 161 21.65 -7.83 -17.85
C LEU A 161 22.67 -7.37 -18.89
N ASP A 162 23.30 -8.33 -19.58
CA ASP A 162 24.13 -8.03 -20.73
C ASP A 162 23.23 -7.75 -21.94
N LEU A 163 22.98 -6.47 -22.20
CA LEU A 163 22.14 -6.02 -23.30
C LEU A 163 22.87 -6.22 -24.64
N PRO A 164 22.13 -6.57 -25.71
CA PRO A 164 22.65 -6.48 -27.08
C PRO A 164 23.17 -5.07 -27.40
N PRO A 165 24.23 -4.91 -28.21
CA PRO A 165 24.87 -3.61 -28.45
C PRO A 165 23.97 -2.59 -29.15
N ASN A 166 22.86 -3.03 -29.75
CA ASN A 166 21.86 -2.20 -30.38
C ASN A 166 20.69 -1.82 -29.46
N LEU A 167 20.67 -2.29 -28.21
CA LEU A 167 19.60 -2.05 -27.25
C LEU A 167 20.12 -1.14 -26.13
N HIS A 168 19.54 0.06 -26.03
CA HIS A 168 19.87 1.04 -24.99
C HIS A 168 18.60 1.36 -24.20
N ILE A 169 18.62 1.14 -22.88
CA ILE A 169 17.50 1.46 -21.99
C ILE A 169 17.77 2.80 -21.29
N GLN A 170 16.83 3.75 -21.43
CA GLN A 170 16.86 5.01 -20.70
C GLN A 170 16.20 4.82 -19.33
N MET A 171 17.00 4.87 -18.25
CA MET A 171 16.52 4.76 -16.87
C MET A 171 15.84 6.04 -16.39
N ASP A 172 16.32 7.17 -16.88
CA ASP A 172 15.80 8.48 -16.51
C ASP A 172 14.45 8.72 -17.17
N HIS A 173 13.55 9.28 -16.37
CA HIS A 173 12.26 9.71 -16.87
C HIS A 173 12.49 11.00 -17.66
N LEU A 174 12.29 10.93 -18.97
CA LEU A 174 12.30 12.12 -19.81
C LEU A 174 10.88 12.63 -19.96
N ARG A 175 10.69 13.91 -19.64
CA ARG A 175 9.43 14.61 -19.83
C ARG A 175 9.61 15.56 -21.01
N PHE A 176 8.54 15.74 -21.77
CA PHE A 176 8.50 16.77 -22.78
C PHE A 176 8.59 18.15 -22.10
N ASP A 177 9.62 18.91 -22.47
CA ASP A 177 9.87 20.27 -22.01
C ASP A 177 9.84 21.19 -23.25
N PRO A 178 8.87 22.11 -23.35
CA PRO A 178 8.62 22.88 -24.58
C PRO A 178 9.78 23.80 -24.98
N GLU A 179 10.61 24.20 -24.02
CA GLU A 179 11.78 25.06 -24.28
C GLU A 179 13.00 24.28 -24.76
N THR A 180 13.18 23.03 -24.31
CA THR A 180 14.38 22.24 -24.60
C THR A 180 14.18 21.22 -25.71
N ASP A 181 12.95 20.72 -25.89
CA ASP A 181 12.63 19.66 -26.86
C ASP A 181 11.98 20.22 -28.13
N THR A 182 12.81 20.62 -29.09
CA THR A 182 12.39 21.21 -30.38
C THR A 182 12.21 20.21 -31.52
N MET A 183 12.45 18.91 -31.31
CA MET A 183 12.47 17.89 -32.38
C MET A 183 11.15 17.80 -33.18
N PHE A 184 10.02 18.15 -32.57
CA PHE A 184 8.69 18.16 -33.20
C PHE A 184 8.07 19.56 -33.23
N GLY A 185 8.90 20.60 -33.40
CA GLY A 185 8.43 22.00 -33.38
C GLY A 185 7.91 22.43 -32.01
N GLY A 186 8.40 21.80 -30.94
CA GLY A 186 7.95 22.07 -29.57
C GLY A 186 6.51 21.60 -29.28
N VAL A 187 5.97 20.69 -30.08
CA VAL A 187 4.63 20.14 -29.87
C VAL A 187 4.71 18.76 -29.23
N SER A 188 4.13 18.62 -28.03
CA SER A 188 4.01 17.33 -27.35
C SER A 188 3.03 16.39 -28.06
N ALA A 189 3.22 15.08 -27.90
CA ALA A 189 2.29 14.04 -28.39
C ALA A 189 0.85 14.17 -27.83
N PHE A 190 0.66 14.90 -26.73
CA PHE A 190 -0.63 15.16 -26.12
C PHE A 190 -0.94 16.68 -26.09
N PRO A 191 -1.24 17.29 -27.25
CA PRO A 191 -1.58 18.71 -27.29
C PRO A 191 -2.82 19.00 -26.44
N ASN A 192 -2.86 20.17 -25.80
CA ASN A 192 -3.96 20.62 -24.93
C ASN A 192 -4.22 19.76 -23.68
N ARG A 193 -3.33 18.81 -23.34
CA ARG A 193 -3.37 18.08 -22.07
C ARG A 193 -2.13 18.39 -21.24
N PRO A 194 -2.22 19.33 -20.27
CA PRO A 194 -1.09 19.56 -19.37
C PRO A 194 -0.88 18.30 -18.54
N THR A 195 0.31 17.70 -18.63
CA THR A 195 0.61 16.47 -17.89
C THR A 195 0.94 16.84 -16.43
N ILE A 196 -0.08 17.16 -15.65
CA ILE A 196 0.09 17.62 -14.26
C ILE A 196 0.48 16.44 -13.38
N VAL A 197 1.59 16.58 -12.65
CA VAL A 197 1.99 15.58 -11.65
C VAL A 197 1.13 15.74 -10.40
N THR A 198 0.06 14.96 -10.30
CA THR A 198 -0.96 15.10 -9.24
C THR A 198 -0.47 14.65 -7.87
N SER A 199 0.38 13.63 -7.80
CA SER A 199 0.82 13.07 -6.51
C SER A 199 1.97 13.89 -5.89
N LEU A 200 1.95 14.06 -4.56
CA LEU A 200 3.00 14.77 -3.82
C LEU A 200 4.39 14.12 -3.98
N LYS A 201 4.45 12.80 -4.09
CA LYS A 201 5.69 12.04 -4.33
C LYS A 201 6.30 12.40 -5.68
N TYR A 202 5.53 12.22 -6.74
CA TYR A 202 6.00 12.46 -8.09
C TYR A 202 6.25 13.95 -8.33
N ARG A 203 5.49 14.84 -7.66
CA ARG A 203 5.75 16.28 -7.70
C ARG A 203 7.12 16.65 -7.16
N ARG A 204 7.60 15.98 -6.10
CA ARG A 204 8.97 16.16 -5.59
C ARG A 204 10.03 15.55 -6.50
N LYS A 205 9.74 14.39 -7.10
CA LYS A 205 10.68 13.67 -7.96
C LYS A 205 10.87 14.35 -9.32
N TYR A 206 9.79 14.90 -9.88
CA TYR A 206 9.72 15.39 -11.26
C TYR A 206 9.57 16.90 -11.35
N GLY A 207 9.38 17.59 -10.22
CA GLY A 207 9.10 19.01 -10.19
C GLY A 207 7.73 19.36 -10.80
N ASN A 208 7.33 20.62 -10.64
CA ASN A 208 6.27 21.23 -11.44
C ASN A 208 6.96 22.11 -12.48
N LYS A 209 7.54 21.52 -13.52
CA LYS A 209 8.02 22.29 -14.67
C LYS A 209 6.96 22.20 -15.77
N GLN A 210 6.51 23.37 -16.22
CA GLN A 210 5.62 23.57 -17.35
C GLN A 210 6.46 24.04 -18.52
#